data_AF-A0A7Y2TU00-F1
#
_entry.id   AF-A0A7Y2TU00-F1
#
_cell.length_a   1.000
_cell.length_b   1.000
_cell.length_c   1.000
_cell.angle_alpha   90.00
_cell.angle_beta   90.00
_cell.angle_gamma   90.00
#
_symmetry.space_group_name_H-M   'P 1'
#
loop_
_entity.id
_entity.type
_entity.pdbx_description
1 polymer ?
#
loop_
_entity_poly.entity_id
_entity_poly.type
_entity_poly.pdbx_seq_one_letter_code
_entity_poly.pdbx_strand_id
1 'polypeptide(L)'
;ALRYQNRMAGAVEVEGRYLVRPRWEVSMFGGLGYTDDHYPIFENTDDIYSFGLGGRYNVFEAHNVWVGIDMARGPEDWNWYVQVGHPW
;
A
#
# COMPACT_ATOMS: atom_id res chain seq x y z
N ALA A 1 -17.14 15.45 -9.11
CA ALA A 1 -18.03 14.66 -8.22
C ALA A 1 -17.16 14.12 -7.08
N LEU A 2 -17.58 14.26 -5.82
CA LEU A 2 -16.85 13.72 -4.67
C LEU A 2 -17.13 12.22 -4.59
N ARG A 3 -16.13 11.38 -4.89
CA ARG A 3 -16.22 9.91 -4.87
C ARG A 3 -15.59 9.40 -3.56
N TYR A 4 -16.16 8.35 -2.96
CA TYR A 4 -15.73 7.78 -1.66
C TYR A 4 -15.88 8.71 -0.44
N GLN A 5 -16.82 9.66 -0.47
CA GLN A 5 -17.08 10.58 0.65
C GLN A 5 -18.44 10.30 1.31
N ASN A 6 -18.60 9.11 1.86
CA ASN A 6 -19.73 8.79 2.73
C ASN A 6 -19.41 9.13 4.19
N ARG A 7 -20.42 9.13 5.08
CA ARG A 7 -20.27 9.57 6.47
C ARG A 7 -19.29 8.68 7.28
N MET A 8 -19.13 7.43 6.87
CA MET A 8 -18.12 6.50 7.37
C MET A 8 -17.33 5.88 6.21
N ALA A 9 -16.02 5.73 6.43
CA ALA A 9 -15.11 5.03 5.55
C ALA A 9 -14.19 4.15 6.39
N GLY A 10 -13.85 2.97 5.89
CA GLY A 10 -12.90 2.07 6.52
C GLY A 10 -12.02 1.38 5.49
N ALA A 11 -10.87 0.92 5.95
CA ALA A 11 -9.94 0.15 5.13
C ALA A 11 -9.25 -0.92 5.98
N VAL A 12 -8.93 -2.04 5.35
CA VAL A 12 -8.09 -3.11 5.89
C VAL A 12 -6.92 -3.28 4.94
N GLU A 13 -5.70 -3.28 5.46
CA GLU A 13 -4.49 -3.46 4.67
C GLU A 13 -3.61 -4.55 5.30
N VAL A 14 -2.97 -5.34 4.44
CA VAL A 14 -1.97 -6.32 4.82
C VAL A 14 -0.70 -6.02 4.04
N GLU A 15 0.41 -5.89 4.75
CA GLU A 15 1.74 -5.70 4.19
C GLU A 15 2.68 -6.82 4.64
N GLY A 16 3.42 -7.39 3.68
CA GLY A 16 4.52 -8.30 3.90
C GLY A 16 5.82 -7.68 3.42
N ARG A 17 6.86 -7.73 4.26
CA ARG A 17 8.21 -7.27 3.93
C ARG A 17 9.21 -8.39 4.17
N TYR A 18 10.19 -8.50 3.28
CA TYR A 18 11.22 -9.53 3.35
C TYR A 18 12.58 -9.00 2.93
N LEU A 19 13.57 -9.22 3.80
CA LEU A 19 14.97 -8.88 3.55
C LEU A 19 15.63 -10.01 2.75
N VAL A 20 15.73 -9.87 1.43
CA VAL A 20 16.33 -10.87 0.53
C VAL A 20 17.85 -10.94 0.72
N ARG A 21 18.48 -9.79 1.01
CA ARG A 21 19.92 -9.64 1.32
C ARG A 21 20.09 -8.51 2.33
N PRO A 22 21.24 -8.39 3.03
CA PRO A 22 21.43 -7.37 4.08
C PRO A 22 21.10 -5.92 3.68
N ARG A 23 21.09 -5.61 2.38
CA ARG A 23 20.83 -4.27 1.84
C ARG A 23 19.62 -4.22 0.91
N TRP A 24 18.89 -5.32 0.72
CA TRP A 24 17.79 -5.43 -0.24
C TRP A 24 16.54 -5.98 0.45
N GLU A 25 15.49 -5.17 0.46
CA GLU A 25 14.16 -5.53 0.93
C GLU A 25 13.20 -5.59 -0.26
N VAL A 26 12.31 -6.57 -0.25
CA VAL A 26 11.14 -6.61 -1.11
C VAL A 26 9.88 -6.53 -0.25
N SER A 27 8.84 -5.89 -0.76
CA SER A 27 7.56 -5.78 -0.08
C SER A 27 6.41 -6.07 -1.02
N MET A 28 5.33 -6.58 -0.46
CA MET A 28 4.04 -6.68 -1.12
C MET A 28 2.96 -6.20 -0.15
N PHE A 29 1.98 -5.50 -0.67
CA PHE A 29 0.88 -4.99 0.13
C PHE A 29 -0.43 -5.11 -0.64
N GLY A 30 -1.53 -5.20 0.09
CA GLY A 30 -2.86 -5.18 -0.48
C GLY A 30 -3.89 -4.80 0.56
N GLY A 31 -4.93 -4.12 0.11
CA GLY A 31 -5.97 -3.63 0.99
C GLY A 31 -7.33 -3.56 0.32
N LEU A 32 -8.35 -3.59 1.16
CA LEU A 32 -9.76 -3.47 0.81
C LEU A 32 -10.34 -2.26 1.55
N GLY A 33 -11.08 -1.42 0.85
CA GLY A 33 -11.76 -0.26 1.38
C GLY A 33 -13.28 -0.40 1.29
N TYR A 34 -14.01 0.33 2.13
CA TYR A 34 -15.46 0.44 2.04
C TYR A 34 -15.93 1.83 2.46
N THR A 35 -17.02 2.29 1.86
CA THR A 35 -17.66 3.58 2.19
C THR A 35 -19.17 3.38 2.28
N ASP A 36 -19.68 2.97 3.45
CA ASP A 36 -21.13 2.76 3.62
C ASP A 36 -21.62 2.97 5.08
N ASP A 37 -22.92 3.24 5.22
CA ASP A 37 -23.66 3.39 6.49
C ASP A 37 -24.26 2.04 7.00
N HIS A 38 -24.10 0.92 6.28
CA HIS A 38 -24.53 -0.42 6.68
C HIS A 38 -23.47 -1.50 6.40
N TYR A 39 -23.26 -2.40 7.36
CA TYR A 39 -22.22 -3.44 7.38
C TYR A 39 -22.24 -4.34 6.13
N PRO A 40 -21.22 -4.27 5.24
CA PRO A 40 -21.27 -4.89 3.92
C PRO A 40 -20.27 -6.06 3.84
N ILE A 41 -20.47 -7.13 4.61
CA ILE A 41 -19.56 -8.29 4.50
C ILE A 41 -19.87 -9.11 3.23
N PHE A 42 -21.03 -8.92 2.57
CA PHE A 42 -21.42 -9.79 1.45
C PHE A 42 -22.09 -9.18 0.22
N GLU A 43 -22.49 -7.91 0.17
CA GLU A 43 -23.08 -7.34 -1.05
C GLU A 43 -22.83 -5.83 -1.15
N ASN A 44 -21.77 -5.41 -1.85
CA ASN A 44 -21.87 -4.19 -2.66
C ASN A 44 -20.79 -4.14 -3.74
N THR A 45 -21.23 -3.94 -4.98
CA THR A 45 -20.52 -4.12 -6.25
C THR A 45 -19.58 -2.95 -6.60
N ASP A 46 -18.98 -2.30 -5.61
CA ASP A 46 -17.91 -1.32 -5.80
C ASP A 46 -16.66 -1.87 -5.09
N ASP A 47 -15.97 -2.82 -5.73
CA ASP A 47 -14.76 -3.44 -5.19
C ASP A 47 -13.63 -2.38 -5.07
N ILE A 48 -13.58 -1.66 -3.96
CA ILE A 48 -12.47 -0.76 -3.62
C ILE A 48 -11.33 -1.63 -3.10
N TYR A 49 -10.48 -2.12 -4.00
CA TYR A 49 -9.28 -2.86 -3.63
C TYR A 49 -8.03 -2.15 -4.14
N SER A 50 -6.92 -2.42 -3.48
CA SER A 50 -5.60 -2.00 -3.90
C SER A 50 -4.60 -3.10 -3.65
N PHE A 51 -3.57 -3.19 -4.49
CA PHE A 51 -2.44 -4.07 -4.27
C PHE A 51 -1.18 -3.44 -4.86
N GLY A 52 -0.03 -3.85 -4.36
CA GLY A 52 1.24 -3.37 -4.89
C GLY A 52 2.42 -4.18 -4.42
N LEU A 53 3.55 -3.85 -5.04
CA LEU A 53 4.84 -4.45 -4.78
C LEU A 53 5.91 -3.38 -4.72
N GLY A 54 6.94 -3.66 -3.95
CA GLY A 54 8.00 -2.72 -3.62
C GLY A 54 9.36 -3.36 -3.56
N GLY A 55 10.37 -2.56 -3.85
CA GLY A 55 11.77 -2.90 -3.65
C GLY A 55 12.49 -1.74 -3.00
N ARG A 56 13.23 -2.01 -1.92
CA ARG A 56 14.04 -1.02 -1.22
C ARG A 56 15.49 -1.46 -1.13
N TYR A 57 16.39 -0.50 -1.29
CA TYR A 57 17.83 -0.68 -1.14
C TYR A 57 18.37 0.23 -0.04
N ASN A 58 19.16 -0.33 0.87
CA ASN A 58 19.86 0.43 1.90
C ASN A 58 21.10 1.10 1.28
N VAL A 59 21.04 2.41 1.09
CA VAL A 59 22.10 3.20 0.47
C VAL A 59 23.16 3.56 1.50
N PHE A 60 22.75 4.03 2.68
CA PHE A 60 23.66 4.42 3.76
C PHE A 60 23.45 3.55 4.98
N GLU A 61 24.12 2.40 5.03
CA GLU A 61 23.95 1.39 6.09
C GLU A 61 24.23 1.95 7.49
N ALA A 62 25.25 2.80 7.64
CA ALA A 62 25.59 3.42 8.93
C ALA A 62 24.49 4.34 9.49
N HIS A 63 23.64 4.89 8.61
CA HIS A 63 22.52 5.76 8.98
C HIS A 63 21.17 5.10 8.68
N ASN A 64 21.21 3.82 8.29
CA ASN A 64 20.07 3.01 7.89
C ASN A 64 19.10 3.75 6.93
N VAL A 65 19.66 4.38 5.89
CA VAL A 65 18.88 5.12 4.88
C VAL A 65 18.54 4.20 3.73
N TRP A 66 17.24 4.12 3.43
CA TRP A 66 16.69 3.30 2.37
C TRP A 66 16.15 4.17 1.25
N VAL A 67 16.36 3.71 0.02
CA VAL A 67 15.72 4.25 -1.18
C VAL A 67 14.92 3.13 -1.79
N GLY A 68 13.65 3.39 -2.07
CA GLY A 68 12.72 2.40 -2.58
C GLY A 68 11.87 2.93 -3.70
N ILE A 69 11.40 2.00 -4.53
CA ILE A 69 10.34 2.22 -5.49
C ILE A 69 9.25 1.19 -5.25
N ASP A 70 8.02 1.66 -5.33
CA ASP A 70 6.84 0.83 -5.18
C ASP A 70 5.88 1.11 -6.34
N MET A 71 5.22 0.06 -6.81
CA MET A 71 4.18 0.11 -7.84
C MET A 71 2.89 -0.46 -7.26
N ALA A 72 1.82 0.31 -7.35
CA ALA A 72 0.51 -0.04 -6.81
C ALA A 72 -0.57 0.08 -7.89
N ARG A 73 -1.56 -0.80 -7.84
CA ARG A 73 -2.79 -0.72 -8.63
C ARG A 73 -3.93 -0.45 -7.66
N GLY A 74 -4.59 0.70 -7.83
CA GLY A 74 -5.84 1.00 -7.17
C GLY A 74 -7.05 0.51 -7.98
N PRO A 75 -8.27 0.86 -7.56
CA PRO A 75 -9.49 0.46 -8.27
C PRO A 75 -9.52 0.92 -9.74
N GLU A 76 -8.93 2.08 -10.02
CA GLU A 76 -9.03 2.74 -11.33
C GLU A 76 -7.71 2.69 -12.11
N ASP A 77 -6.58 3.02 -11.46
CA ASP A 77 -5.30 3.25 -12.15
C ASP A 77 -4.06 2.69 -11.43
N TRP A 78 -2.98 2.57 -12.22
CA TRP A 78 -1.65 2.26 -11.71
C TRP A 78 -0.98 3.52 -11.19
N ASN A 79 -0.32 3.40 -10.04
CA ASN A 79 0.44 4.43 -9.38
C ASN A 79 1.84 3.90 -9.07
N TRP A 80 2.82 4.78 -9.04
CA TRP A 80 4.17 4.47 -8.62
C TRP A 80 4.71 5.59 -7.74
N TYR A 81 5.54 5.23 -6.77
CA TYR A 81 6.12 6.19 -5.84
C TYR A 81 7.56 5.83 -5.53
N VAL A 82 8.36 6.87 -5.27
CA VAL A 82 9.75 6.76 -4.83
C VAL A 82 9.81 7.24 -3.40
N GLN A 83 10.42 6.44 -2.54
CA GLN A 83 10.57 6.75 -1.12
C GLN A 83 12.06 6.83 -0.77
N VAL A 84 12.43 7.84 -0.01
CA VAL A 84 13.77 8.00 0.56
C VAL A 84 13.60 8.30 2.04
N GLY A 85 14.21 7.50 2.91
CA GLY A 85 14.08 7.72 4.35
C GLY A 85 14.68 6.63 5.23
N HIS A 86 14.47 6.79 6.52
CA HIS A 86 14.76 5.77 7.53
C HIS A 86 13.50 4.91 7.74
N PRO A 87 13.58 3.57 7.82
CA PRO A 87 12.40 2.71 7.95
C PRO A 87 11.62 2.96 9.24
N TRP A 88 12.28 3.38 10.33
CA TRP A 88 11.68 3.79 11.61
C TRP A 88 12.73 4.44 12.50
#